data_AF-F0W602-F1
#
_entry.id   AF-F0W602-F1
#
_cell.length_a   1.000
_cell.length_b   1.000
_cell.length_c   1.000
_cell.angle_alpha   90.00
_cell.angle_beta   90.00
_cell.angle_gamma   90.00
#
_symmetry.space_group_name_H-M   'P 1'
#
loop_
_entity.id
_entity.type
_entity.pdbx_description
1 polymer ?
#
loop_
_entity_poly.entity_id
_entity_poly.type
_entity_poly.pdbx_seq_one_letter_code
_entity_poly.pdbx_strand_id
1 'polypeptide(L)'
;MSKRCIVLVSSIVITHEQNSQITRLQQIFRGNKIRYEEIDCSLEENRVLRDKFILVSGLRGHYPQVFLQNKESEEIEYLGTFDRIQELNELNDLPAELIQIDKTANLRSVFMDVDKVA
;
A
#
# COMPACT_ATOMS: atom_id res chain seq x y z
N MET A 1 -0.45 -18.27 -1.08
CA MET A 1 0.81 -17.55 -0.84
C MET A 1 0.47 -16.41 0.10
N SER A 2 1.02 -16.31 1.31
CA SER A 2 0.66 -15.24 2.25
C SER A 2 1.54 -14.01 2.02
N LYS A 3 0.92 -12.85 1.80
CA LYS A 3 1.60 -11.56 1.60
C LYS A 3 1.43 -10.67 2.84
N ARG A 4 2.43 -9.82 3.11
CA ARG A 4 2.34 -8.70 4.05
C ARG A 4 2.15 -7.40 3.28
N CYS A 5 1.22 -6.57 3.72
CA CYS A 5 1.13 -5.20 3.22
C CYS A 5 2.06 -4.31 4.04
N ILE A 6 2.94 -3.59 3.37
CA ILE A 6 3.85 -2.62 3.98
C ILE A 6 3.49 -1.22 3.44
N VAL A 7 3.37 -0.25 4.33
CA VAL A 7 3.10 1.15 3.98
C VAL A 7 4.26 2.00 4.45
N LEU A 8 4.96 2.65 3.52
CA LEU A 8 5.92 3.67 3.87
C LEU A 8 5.19 4.98 4.15
N VAL A 9 5.46 5.53 5.32
CA VAL A 9 5.00 6.86 5.76
C VAL A 9 6.20 7.68 6.22
N SER A 10 5.98 8.95 6.53
CA SER A 10 7.00 9.82 7.12
C SER A 10 6.29 10.71 8.13
N SER A 11 6.77 10.77 9.38
CA SER A 11 6.17 11.63 10.41
C SER A 11 6.78 13.03 10.47
N ILE A 12 8.01 13.20 10.00
CA ILE A 12 8.77 14.47 10.14
C ILE A 12 8.77 15.29 8.85
N VAL A 13 8.92 14.64 7.69
CA VAL A 13 9.10 15.34 6.41
C VAL A 13 7.98 14.94 5.46
N ILE A 14 6.82 15.58 5.62
CA ILE A 14 5.63 15.41 4.77
C ILE A 14 4.94 16.75 4.53
N THR A 15 4.36 16.91 3.35
CA THR A 15 3.46 18.03 3.08
C THR A 15 2.09 17.78 3.72
N HIS A 16 1.28 18.83 3.84
CA HIS A 16 -0.09 18.70 4.33
C HIS A 16 -0.92 17.71 3.48
N GLU A 17 -0.71 17.73 2.16
CA GLU A 17 -1.34 16.78 1.23
C GLU A 17 -0.94 15.34 1.52
N GLN A 18 0.36 15.05 1.65
CA GLN A 18 0.85 13.70 1.98
C GLN A 18 0.28 13.22 3.32
N ASN A 19 0.18 14.10 4.32
CA ASN A 19 -0.45 13.76 5.60
C ASN A 19 -1.93 13.38 5.46
N SER A 20 -2.66 14.13 4.63
CA SER A 20 -4.06 13.83 4.31
C SER A 20 -4.19 12.49 3.58
N GLN A 21 -3.33 12.24 2.59
CA GLN A 21 -3.31 10.98 1.84
C GLN A 21 -2.98 9.77 2.73
N ILE A 22 -2.02 9.89 3.65
CA ILE A 22 -1.72 8.84 4.65
C ILE A 22 -2.99 8.54 5.47
N THR A 23 -3.63 9.57 6.02
CA THR A 23 -4.85 9.41 6.83
C THR A 23 -5.98 8.72 6.06
N ARG A 24 -6.20 9.13 4.80
CA ARG A 24 -7.24 8.55 3.94
C ARG A 24 -6.90 7.11 3.54
N LEU A 25 -5.63 6.80 3.30
CA LEU A 25 -5.17 5.43 3.04
C LEU A 25 -5.47 4.51 4.23
N GLN A 26 -5.15 4.95 5.44
CA GLN A 26 -5.43 4.20 6.68
C GLN A 26 -6.94 3.93 6.84
N GLN A 27 -7.79 4.90 6.49
CA GLN A 27 -9.25 4.73 6.49
C GLN A 27 -9.72 3.66 5.48
N ILE A 28 -9.18 3.67 4.26
CA ILE A 28 -9.49 2.66 3.23
C ILE A 28 -9.10 1.26 3.74
N PHE A 29 -7.90 1.10 4.29
CA PHE A 29 -7.42 -0.19 4.79
C PHE A 29 -8.24 -0.68 5.98
N ARG A 30 -8.56 0.22 6.91
CA ARG A 30 -9.44 -0.10 8.05
C ARG A 30 -10.84 -0.51 7.59
N GLY A 31 -11.44 0.22 6.65
CA GLY A 31 -12.77 -0.09 6.10
C GLY A 31 -12.82 -1.45 5.41
N ASN A 32 -11.71 -1.85 4.77
CA ASN A 32 -11.57 -3.13 4.07
C ASN A 32 -10.95 -4.26 4.92
N LYS A 33 -10.68 -4.01 6.21
CA LYS A 33 -10.02 -4.95 7.15
C LYS A 33 -8.67 -5.50 6.65
N ILE A 34 -7.94 -4.68 5.90
CA ILE A 34 -6.61 -5.02 5.39
C ILE A 34 -5.60 -4.80 6.51
N ARG A 35 -4.84 -5.83 6.88
CA ARG A 35 -3.72 -5.67 7.82
C ARG A 35 -2.51 -5.14 7.07
N TYR A 36 -1.82 -4.18 7.67
CA TYR A 36 -0.63 -3.60 7.11
C TYR A 36 0.35 -3.19 8.22
N GLU A 37 1.62 -3.06 7.86
CA GLU A 37 2.70 -2.58 8.71
C GLU A 37 3.15 -1.21 8.22
N GLU A 38 3.19 -0.23 9.11
CA GLU A 38 3.68 1.11 8.80
C GLU A 38 5.17 1.21 9.10
N ILE A 39 5.95 1.66 8.12
CA ILE A 39 7.37 1.98 8.28
C ILE A 39 7.55 3.48 8.16
N ASP A 40 7.88 4.13 9.27
CA ASP A 40 8.21 5.55 9.28
C ASP A 40 9.62 5.78 8.74
N CYS A 41 9.69 6.29 7.53
CA CYS A 41 10.92 6.54 6.79
C CYS A 41 11.73 7.73 7.30
N SER A 42 11.17 8.51 8.23
CA SER A 42 11.88 9.61 8.89
C SER A 42 12.77 9.15 10.04
N LEU A 43 12.53 7.95 10.58
CA LEU A 43 13.34 7.37 11.66
C LEU A 43 14.64 6.77 11.10
N GLU A 44 15.76 7.04 11.76
CA GLU A 44 17.09 6.57 11.31
C GLU A 44 17.20 5.04 11.34
N GLU A 45 16.57 4.39 12.32
CA GLU A 45 16.53 2.92 12.44
C GLU A 45 15.90 2.23 11.21
N ASN A 46 15.00 2.91 10.51
CA ASN A 46 14.34 2.41 9.32
C ASN A 46 15.12 2.69 8.02
N ARG A 47 16.31 3.30 8.10
CA ARG A 47 17.10 3.70 6.92
C ARG A 47 17.32 2.55 5.94
N VAL A 48 17.71 1.37 6.43
CA VAL A 48 17.99 0.20 5.58
C VAL A 48 16.71 -0.30 4.89
N LEU A 49 15.60 -0.41 5.64
CA LEU A 49 14.31 -0.83 5.09
C LEU A 49 13.80 0.19 4.06
N ARG A 50 13.80 1.47 4.42
CA ARG A 50 13.44 2.57 3.53
C ARG A 50 14.20 2.48 2.22
N ASP A 51 15.53 2.37 2.27
CA ASP A 51 16.35 2.34 1.06
C ASP A 51 16.04 1.08 0.20
N LYS A 52 15.72 -0.07 0.83
CA LYS A 52 15.26 -1.28 0.13
C LYS A 52 13.93 -1.05 -0.61
N PHE A 53 12.91 -0.51 0.05
CA PHE A 53 11.60 -0.30 -0.56
C PHE A 53 11.60 0.84 -1.60
N ILE A 54 12.36 1.92 -1.35
CA ILE A 54 12.56 3.01 -2.30
C ILE A 54 13.25 2.52 -3.57
N LEU A 55 14.20 1.57 -3.46
CA LEU A 55 14.83 0.98 -4.64
C LEU A 55 13.81 0.26 -5.53
N VAL A 56 12.80 -0.38 -4.93
CA VAL A 56 11.74 -1.08 -5.65
C VAL A 56 10.73 -0.10 -6.27
N SER A 57 10.31 0.94 -5.56
CA SER A 57 9.35 1.91 -6.11
C SER A 57 9.98 2.94 -7.05
N GLY A 58 11.27 3.21 -6.91
CA GLY A 58 11.96 4.30 -7.60
C GLY A 58 11.59 5.71 -7.10
N LEU A 59 10.75 5.83 -6.06
CA LEU A 59 10.22 7.11 -5.58
C LEU A 59 10.81 7.48 -4.22
N ARG A 60 11.44 8.66 -4.14
CA ARG A 60 11.99 9.24 -2.90
C ARG A 60 11.15 10.42 -2.42
N GLY A 61 10.80 10.47 -1.14
CA GLY A 61 10.10 11.61 -0.55
C GLY A 61 8.63 11.76 -0.93
N HIS A 62 8.06 10.73 -1.57
CA HIS A 62 6.63 10.66 -1.90
C HIS A 62 5.98 9.64 -0.96
N TYR A 63 5.06 10.08 -0.10
CA TYR A 63 4.35 9.23 0.84
C TYR A 63 2.84 9.53 0.76
N PRO A 64 1.96 8.54 0.99
CA PRO A 64 2.30 7.15 1.31
C PRO A 64 2.71 6.33 0.08
N GLN A 65 3.49 5.27 0.30
CA GLN A 65 3.78 4.23 -0.70
C GLN A 65 3.37 2.87 -0.17
N VAL A 66 2.70 2.07 -1.00
CA VAL A 66 2.18 0.76 -0.61
C VAL A 66 2.91 -0.35 -1.34
N PHE A 67 3.27 -1.39 -0.59
CA PHE A 67 3.98 -2.55 -1.08
C PHE A 67 3.33 -3.82 -0.58
N LEU A 68 3.49 -4.89 -1.36
CA LEU A 68 3.19 -6.24 -0.95
C LEU A 68 4.50 -7.03 -0.87
N GLN A 69 4.76 -7.65 0.27
CA GLN A 69 5.92 -8.51 0.46
C GLN A 69 5.47 -9.97 0.62
N ASN A 70 6.01 -10.86 -0.21
CA ASN A 70 5.82 -12.29 -0.02
C ASN A 70 6.55 -12.75 1.26
N LYS A 71 5.87 -13.48 2.15
CA LYS A 71 6.47 -13.95 3.41
C LYS A 71 7.52 -15.04 3.22
N GLU A 72 7.44 -15.82 2.14
CA GLU A 72 8.35 -16.95 1.89
C GLU A 72 9.55 -16.54 1.05
N SER A 73 9.32 -15.83 -0.06
CA SER A 73 10.40 -15.42 -0.98
C SER A 73 11.05 -14.08 -0.63
N GLU A 74 10.49 -13.33 0.33
CA GLU A 74 10.82 -11.93 0.65
C GLU A 74 10.70 -10.95 -0.52
N GLU A 75 10.14 -11.39 -1.65
CA GLU A 75 9.94 -10.58 -2.85
C GLU A 75 9.03 -9.40 -2.53
N ILE A 76 9.44 -8.20 -2.96
CA ILE A 76 8.73 -6.95 -2.73
C ILE A 76 8.14 -6.48 -4.05
N GLU A 77 6.83 -6.31 -4.04
CA GLU A 77 6.04 -5.77 -5.14
C GLU A 77 5.58 -4.36 -4.76
N TYR A 78 5.91 -3.38 -5.59
CA TYR A 78 5.39 -2.01 -5.43
C TYR A 78 3.99 -1.92 -6.03
N LEU A 79 3.02 -1.55 -5.20
CA LEU A 79 1.62 -1.48 -5.63
C LEU A 79 1.23 -0.07 -6.09
N GLY A 80 1.79 0.97 -5.48
CA GLY A 80 1.50 2.36 -5.85
C GLY A 80 1.51 3.34 -4.69
N THR A 81 1.07 4.57 -4.97
CA THR A 81 0.79 5.63 -4.00
C THR A 81 -0.67 5.59 -3.55
N PHE A 82 -1.10 6.56 -2.74
CA PHE A 82 -2.50 6.74 -2.36
C PHE A 82 -3.46 6.69 -3.56
N ASP A 83 -3.16 7.41 -4.64
CA ASP A 83 -4.06 7.52 -5.80
C ASP A 83 -4.38 6.15 -6.39
N ARG A 84 -3.35 5.30 -6.54
CA ARG A 84 -3.54 3.94 -7.04
C ARG A 84 -4.42 3.11 -6.12
N ILE A 85 -4.27 3.24 -4.80
CA ILE A 85 -5.11 2.51 -3.84
C ILE A 85 -6.55 3.03 -3.85
N GLN A 86 -6.74 4.34 -4.02
CA GLN A 86 -8.06 4.94 -4.13
C GLN A 86 -8.78 4.42 -5.38
N GLU A 87 -8.12 4.40 -6.54
CA GLU A 87 -8.66 3.79 -7.77
C GLU A 87 -9.08 2.33 -7.54
N LEU A 88 -8.19 1.52 -6.94
CA LEU A 88 -8.50 0.12 -6.64
C LEU A 88 -9.71 -0.03 -5.72
N ASN A 89 -9.88 0.88 -4.75
CA ASN A 89 -11.01 0.88 -3.83
C ASN A 89 -12.32 1.29 -4.52
N GLU A 90 -12.29 2.27 -5.41
CA GLU A 90 -13.47 2.68 -6.21
C GLU A 90 -13.95 1.54 -7.11
N LEU A 91 -13.02 0.73 -7.63
CA LEU A 91 -13.35 -0.45 -8.43
C LEU A 91 -13.97 -1.61 -7.62
N ASN A 92 -13.98 -1.56 -6.29
CA ASN A 92 -14.66 -2.59 -5.49
C ASN A 92 -16.18 -2.56 -5.64
N ASP A 93 -16.74 -1.40 -5.95
CA ASP A 93 -18.19 -1.20 -6.09
C ASP A 93 -18.69 -1.54 -7.50
N LEU A 94 -17.78 -1.84 -8.42
CA LEU A 94 -18.14 -2.29 -9.76
C LEU A 94 -18.48 -3.79 -9.77
N PRO A 95 -19.52 -4.20 -10.53
CA PRO A 95 -19.78 -5.61 -10.84
C PRO A 95 -18.54 -6.29 -11.42
N ALA A 96 -18.26 -7.51 -10.97
CA ALA A 96 -17.09 -8.29 -11.41
C ALA A 96 -17.04 -8.49 -12.94
N GLU A 97 -18.19 -8.46 -13.61
CA GLU A 97 -18.33 -8.57 -15.06
C GLU A 97 -17.69 -7.37 -15.80
N LEU A 98 -17.73 -6.16 -15.24
CA LEU A 98 -17.11 -4.97 -15.83
C LEU A 98 -15.60 -4.93 -15.56
N ILE A 99 -15.17 -5.46 -14.41
CA ILE A 99 -13.76 -5.51 -14.00
C ILE A 99 -12.97 -6.50 -14.90
N GLN A 100 -13.59 -7.61 -15.30
CA GLN A 100 -12.96 -8.63 -16.14
C GLN A 100 -12.71 -8.16 -17.59
N ILE A 101 -13.49 -7.20 -18.09
CA ILE A 101 -13.36 -6.70 -19.46
C ILE A 101 -12.07 -5.88 -19.63
N ASP A 102 -11.69 -5.09 -18.63
CA ASP A 102 -10.53 -4.19 -18.71
C ASP A 102 -9.23 -4.79 -18.16
N LYS A 103 -9.24 -6.04 -17.68
CA LYS A 103 -8.11 -6.67 -16.95
C LYS A 103 -7.64 -5.87 -15.74
N THR A 104 -8.50 -5.02 -15.18
CA THR A 104 -8.16 -4.16 -14.05
C THR A 104 -8.39 -4.95 -12.76
N ALA A 105 -7.43 -4.93 -11.84
CA ALA A 105 -7.65 -5.51 -10.51
C ALA A 105 -8.41 -4.53 -9.61
N ASN A 106 -9.22 -5.02 -8.68
CA ASN A 106 -9.81 -4.21 -7.60
C ASN A 106 -9.06 -4.45 -6.29
N LEU A 107 -9.32 -3.61 -5.28
CA LEU A 107 -8.65 -3.70 -3.99
C LEU A 107 -8.81 -5.10 -3.36
N ARG A 108 -10.00 -5.70 -3.41
CA ARG A 108 -10.25 -7.03 -2.82
C ARG A 108 -9.36 -8.11 -3.46
N SER A 109 -9.22 -8.09 -4.78
CA SER A 109 -8.40 -9.06 -5.52
C SER A 109 -6.91 -8.90 -5.24
N VAL A 110 -6.42 -7.65 -5.21
CA VAL A 110 -5.01 -7.34 -4.94
C VAL A 110 -4.60 -7.75 -3.53
N PHE A 111 -5.47 -7.52 -2.55
CA PHE A 111 -5.21 -7.79 -1.14
C PHE A 111 -5.77 -9.14 -0.65
N MET A 112 -6.20 -10.02 -1.57
CA MET A 112 -6.83 -11.30 -1.21
C MET A 112 -5.90 -12.21 -0.38
N ASP A 113 -4.60 -12.17 -0.69
CA ASP A 113 -3.55 -12.97 -0.06
C ASP A 113 -2.90 -12.27 1.15
N VAL A 114 -3.38 -11.08 1.51
CA VAL A 114 -2.87 -10.33 2.66
C VAL A 114 -3.61 -10.74 3.92
N ASP A 115 -2.88 -10.81 5.04
CA ASP A 115 -3.50 -11.08 6.34
C ASP A 115 -4.62 -10.07 6.63
N LYS A 116 -5.71 -10.55 7.23
CA LYS A 116 -6.83 -9.69 7.64
C LYS A 116 -6.72 -9.33 9.12
N VAL A 117 -7.21 -8.15 9.46
CA VAL A 117 -7.44 -7.79 10.86
C VAL A 117 -8.64 -8.62 11.35
N ALA A 118 -8.45 -9.32 12.48
CA ALA A 118 -9.47 -10.18 13.10
C ALA A 118 -10.74 -9.40 13.48
#